data_AF-A0A2E8UMI1-F1
#
_entry.id   AF-A0A2E8UMI1-F1
#
_cell.length_a   1.000
_cell.length_b   1.000
_cell.length_c   1.000
_cell.angle_alpha   90.00
_cell.angle_beta   90.00
_cell.angle_gamma   90.00
#
_symmetry.space_group_name_H-M   'P 1'
#
loop_
_entity.id
_entity.type
_entity.pdbx_description
1 polymer ?
#
loop_
_entity_poly.entity_id
_entity_poly.type
_entity_poly.pdbx_seq_one_letter_code
_entity_poly.pdbx_strand_id
1 'polypeptide(L)'
;MTGVNELAPLESMGAVLAAWAPGRQLPPSLRLVKGQDVLPAALAAGEAWVEANGGDGLIDVLPSLLDEGQSACVFANLAGALAAEDSREGRAALRELGELLKINDRDGRDLVRSLECLASRDLLREREEWVGCTAVMIGLSAADGEEVGEESKWLEEFAGEAGVLTEARALLDERGKDDLIEKVEGLGSRQRNFLMANLMVLMFVDGKWSGEEQALLDECCEKLRVMSWEAEGQLKAIHTMFNLSVFG
;
A
#
# COMPACT_ATOMS: atom_id res chain seq x y z
N MET A 1 25.85 28.84 13.86
CA MET A 1 25.65 27.54 13.22
C MET A 1 24.89 26.68 14.22
N THR A 2 23.57 26.79 14.20
CA THR A 2 22.67 25.91 14.96
C THR A 2 22.80 24.52 14.35
N GLY A 3 23.04 23.50 15.18
CA GLY A 3 23.29 22.14 14.72
C GLY A 3 22.16 21.65 13.84
N VAL A 4 22.50 21.00 12.73
CA VAL A 4 21.58 20.13 12.00
C VAL A 4 21.11 19.11 13.03
N ASN A 5 19.82 19.13 13.39
CA ASN A 5 19.26 18.03 14.18
C ASN A 5 19.52 16.76 13.39
N GLU A 6 20.14 15.74 13.99
CA GLU A 6 20.35 14.47 13.29
C GLU A 6 18.99 13.85 12.96
N LEU A 7 18.77 13.46 11.69
CA LEU A 7 17.57 12.78 11.23
C LEU A 7 17.82 11.27 11.34
N ALA A 8 16.96 10.54 12.04
CA ALA A 8 17.05 9.09 12.12
C ALA A 8 16.46 8.42 10.86
N PRO A 9 16.89 7.18 10.51
CA PRO A 9 16.40 6.48 9.32
C PRO A 9 14.87 6.36 9.24
N LEU A 10 14.19 5.98 10.33
CA LEU A 10 12.73 5.86 10.33
C LEU A 10 12.03 7.22 10.17
N GLU A 11 12.62 8.29 10.72
CA GLU A 11 12.11 9.66 10.61
C GLU A 11 12.19 10.18 9.16
N SER A 12 13.11 9.66 8.35
CA SER A 12 13.22 10.02 6.94
C SER A 12 11.93 9.72 6.16
N MET A 13 11.12 8.75 6.61
CA MET A 13 9.81 8.45 6.04
C MET A 13 8.88 9.67 6.14
N GLY A 14 8.79 10.27 7.33
CA GLY A 14 7.99 11.47 7.56
C GLY A 14 8.54 12.67 6.82
N ALA A 15 9.87 12.83 6.81
CA ALA A 15 10.54 13.91 6.11
C ALA A 15 10.27 13.87 4.59
N VAL A 16 10.41 12.70 3.95
CA VAL A 16 10.17 12.54 2.52
C VAL A 16 8.71 12.83 2.17
N LEU A 17 7.75 12.34 2.96
CA LEU A 17 6.33 12.60 2.73
C LEU A 17 5.99 14.07 2.89
N ALA A 18 6.54 14.75 3.90
CA ALA A 18 6.34 16.18 4.12
C ALA A 18 6.89 17.03 2.95
N ALA A 19 8.05 16.65 2.39
CA ALA A 19 8.68 17.41 1.33
C ALA A 19 8.14 17.09 -0.09
N TRP A 20 7.88 15.82 -0.42
CA TRP A 20 7.48 15.39 -1.77
C TRP A 20 5.97 15.11 -1.93
N ALA A 21 5.24 14.94 -0.83
CA ALA A 21 3.80 14.66 -0.85
C ALA A 21 3.03 15.42 0.26
N PRO A 22 3.20 16.75 0.37
CA PRO A 22 2.58 17.52 1.45
C PRO A 22 1.05 17.43 1.40
N GLY A 23 0.44 17.13 2.54
CA GLY A 23 -1.02 17.01 2.70
C GLY A 23 -1.65 15.81 1.99
N ARG A 24 -0.85 14.88 1.45
CA ARG A 24 -1.36 13.64 0.86
C ARG A 24 -1.76 12.65 1.93
N GLN A 25 -2.72 11.78 1.61
CA GLN A 25 -3.07 10.68 2.48
C GLN A 25 -1.87 9.74 2.60
N LEU A 26 -1.54 9.35 3.83
CA LEU A 26 -0.49 8.37 4.06
C LEU A 26 -0.86 7.02 3.40
N PRO A 27 0.11 6.24 2.91
CA PRO A 27 -0.15 4.90 2.39
C PRO A 27 -0.64 3.95 3.50
N PRO A 28 -1.30 2.83 3.17
CA PRO A 28 -1.84 1.88 4.15
C PRO A 28 -0.80 1.37 5.16
N SER A 29 0.42 1.12 4.70
CA SER A 29 1.59 0.74 5.51
C SER A 29 1.92 1.70 6.65
N LEU A 30 1.54 2.99 6.54
CA LEU A 30 1.83 3.99 7.58
C LEU A 30 0.61 4.34 8.43
N ARG A 31 -0.58 3.86 8.05
CA ARG A 31 -1.84 4.14 8.76
C ARG A 31 -2.41 2.94 9.52
N LEU A 32 -2.12 1.73 9.04
CA LEU A 32 -2.78 0.49 9.48
C LEU A 32 -1.82 -0.54 10.07
N VAL A 33 -0.51 -0.31 10.05
CA VAL A 33 0.45 -1.31 10.54
C VAL A 33 0.33 -1.47 12.06
N LYS A 34 -0.02 -2.70 12.47
CA LYS A 34 -0.13 -3.12 13.85
C LYS A 34 1.24 -3.15 14.54
N GLY A 35 1.30 -2.67 15.78
CA GLY A 35 2.45 -2.89 16.67
C GLY A 35 3.66 -1.99 16.43
N GLN A 36 3.53 -0.92 15.63
CA GLN A 36 4.57 0.10 15.48
C GLN A 36 4.20 1.41 16.20
N ASP A 37 4.16 1.36 17.53
CA ASP A 37 3.82 2.51 18.39
C ASP A 37 4.76 3.72 18.19
N VAL A 38 5.96 3.50 17.67
CA VAL A 38 6.96 4.53 17.38
C VAL A 38 6.72 5.27 16.07
N LEU A 39 5.93 4.70 15.14
CA LEU A 39 5.79 5.23 13.78
C LEU A 39 5.16 6.63 13.75
N PRO A 40 4.05 6.93 14.49
CA PRO A 40 3.50 8.27 14.49
C PRO A 40 4.48 9.34 14.99
N ALA A 41 5.28 9.01 16.01
CA ALA A 41 6.29 9.91 16.55
C ALA A 41 7.43 10.14 15.54
N ALA A 42 7.89 9.09 14.85
CA ALA A 42 8.93 9.19 13.83
C ALA A 42 8.46 10.02 12.61
N LEU A 43 7.22 9.83 12.16
CA LEU A 43 6.66 10.63 11.07
C LEU A 43 6.61 12.13 11.44
N ALA A 44 6.14 12.45 12.64
CA ALA A 44 6.08 13.83 13.14
C ALA A 44 7.48 14.44 13.33
N ALA A 45 8.46 13.66 13.80
CA ALA A 45 9.85 14.11 13.93
C ALA A 45 10.46 14.43 12.56
N GLY A 46 10.21 13.60 11.54
CA GLY A 46 10.63 13.85 10.17
C GLY A 46 10.01 15.10 9.56
N GLU A 47 8.71 15.33 9.78
CA GLU A 47 8.03 16.55 9.34
C GLU A 47 8.64 17.80 10.00
N ALA A 48 8.80 17.78 11.33
CA ALA A 48 9.43 18.88 12.06
C ALA A 48 10.88 19.13 11.62
N TRP A 49 11.60 18.08 11.22
CA TRP A 49 12.94 18.21 10.66
C TRP A 49 12.93 18.96 9.33
N VAL A 50 11.98 18.65 8.44
CA VAL A 50 11.83 19.36 7.16
C VAL A 50 11.41 20.82 7.37
N GLU A 51 10.54 21.10 8.34
CA GLU A 51 10.20 22.49 8.69
C GLU A 51 11.43 23.30 9.14
N ALA A 52 12.35 22.67 9.87
CA ALA A 52 13.55 23.33 10.39
C ALA A 52 14.70 23.47 9.37
N ASN A 53 14.84 22.50 8.45
CA ASN A 53 16.01 22.40 7.55
C ASN A 53 15.67 22.59 6.06
N GLY A 54 14.39 22.56 5.70
CA GLY A 54 13.91 22.62 4.31
C GLY A 54 14.09 21.30 3.56
N GLY A 55 13.42 21.18 2.41
CA GLY A 55 13.55 20.02 1.51
C GLY A 55 14.96 19.86 0.93
N ASP A 56 15.65 20.96 0.63
CA ASP A 56 17.04 20.94 0.15
C ASP A 56 17.99 20.28 1.16
N GLY A 57 17.77 20.51 2.46
CA GLY A 57 18.54 19.85 3.50
C GLY A 57 18.34 18.33 3.47
N LEU A 58 17.15 17.85 3.10
CA LEU A 58 16.88 16.42 3.01
C LEU A 58 17.69 15.77 1.88
N ILE A 59 17.82 16.45 0.73
CA ILE A 59 18.61 16.00 -0.42
C ILE A 59 20.07 15.72 -0.01
N ASP A 60 20.64 16.55 0.85
CA ASP A 60 22.04 16.41 1.28
C ASP A 60 22.28 15.19 2.18
N VAL A 61 21.29 14.79 2.99
CA VAL A 61 21.46 13.75 4.01
C VAL A 61 20.95 12.37 3.57
N LEU A 62 19.84 12.31 2.82
CA LEU A 62 19.13 11.08 2.48
C LEU A 62 20.02 9.99 1.86
N PRO A 63 20.92 10.28 0.89
CA PRO A 63 21.74 9.26 0.24
C PRO A 63 22.77 8.57 1.15
N SER A 64 23.09 9.20 2.29
CA SER A 64 24.04 8.68 3.27
C SER A 64 23.37 8.09 4.50
N LEU A 65 22.10 8.44 4.71
CA LEU A 65 21.31 8.03 5.86
C LEU A 65 20.75 6.61 5.71
N LEU A 66 20.36 6.24 4.50
CA LEU A 66 19.60 5.02 4.23
C LEU A 66 20.44 3.96 3.52
N ASP A 67 20.25 2.70 3.91
CA ASP A 67 20.69 1.57 3.10
C ASP A 67 19.73 1.29 1.93
N GLU A 68 20.03 0.27 1.12
CA GLU A 68 19.23 -0.09 -0.06
C GLU A 68 17.79 -0.51 0.30
N GLY A 69 17.62 -1.28 1.38
CA GLY A 69 16.30 -1.77 1.80
C GLY A 69 15.42 -0.65 2.36
N GLN A 70 16.03 0.22 3.17
CA GLN A 70 15.39 1.42 3.70
C GLN A 70 15.02 2.39 2.57
N SER A 71 15.92 2.60 1.61
CA SER A 71 15.69 3.44 0.43
C SER A 71 14.50 2.92 -0.39
N ALA A 72 14.45 1.62 -0.67
CA ALA A 72 13.32 1.01 -1.38
C ALA A 72 12.00 1.17 -0.61
N CYS A 73 12.02 1.01 0.72
CA CYS A 73 10.83 1.17 1.55
C CYS A 73 10.32 2.62 1.56
N VAL A 74 11.21 3.61 1.74
CA VAL A 74 10.87 5.05 1.67
C VAL A 74 10.29 5.40 0.29
N PHE A 75 10.95 4.94 -0.78
CA PHE A 75 10.47 5.16 -2.15
C PHE A 75 9.07 4.57 -2.37
N ALA A 76 8.84 3.34 -1.91
CA ALA A 76 7.55 2.66 -2.06
C ALA A 76 6.42 3.37 -1.30
N ASN A 77 6.71 3.91 -0.13
CA ASN A 77 5.73 4.67 0.65
C ASN A 77 5.40 6.02 0.01
N LEU A 78 6.38 6.74 -0.56
CA LEU A 78 6.09 7.93 -1.36
C LEU A 78 5.25 7.58 -2.59
N ALA A 79 5.59 6.50 -3.30
CA ALA A 79 4.82 6.03 -4.44
C ALA A 79 3.38 5.69 -4.05
N GLY A 80 3.16 5.03 -2.92
CA GLY A 80 1.83 4.75 -2.38
C GLY A 80 1.04 6.03 -2.06
N ALA A 81 1.68 7.05 -1.48
CA ALA A 81 1.05 8.34 -1.19
C ALA A 81 0.63 9.11 -2.46
N LEU A 82 1.37 8.93 -3.56
CA LEU A 82 1.11 9.60 -4.84
C LEU A 82 0.25 8.75 -5.80
N ALA A 83 0.04 7.46 -5.52
CA ALA A 83 -0.58 6.50 -6.43
C ALA A 83 -2.01 6.86 -6.85
N ALA A 84 -2.77 7.55 -6.00
CA ALA A 84 -4.16 7.93 -6.28
C ALA A 84 -4.28 9.08 -7.28
N GLU A 85 -3.21 9.85 -7.52
CA GLU A 85 -3.24 11.00 -8.40
C GLU A 85 -2.13 10.90 -9.44
N ASP A 86 -2.50 10.48 -10.65
CA ASP A 86 -1.61 10.45 -11.82
C ASP A 86 -1.28 11.87 -12.32
N SER A 87 -0.47 12.57 -11.53
CA SER A 87 -0.04 13.94 -11.78
C SER A 87 1.34 13.97 -12.42
N ARG A 88 1.60 15.02 -13.21
CA ARG A 88 2.95 15.24 -13.77
C ARG A 88 3.94 15.52 -12.63
N GLU A 89 3.49 16.24 -11.63
CA GLU A 89 4.21 16.61 -10.42
C GLU A 89 4.58 15.37 -9.60
N GLY A 90 3.64 14.45 -9.36
CA GLY A 90 3.91 13.19 -8.65
C GLY A 90 4.92 12.30 -9.37
N ARG A 91 4.83 12.19 -10.71
CA ARG A 91 5.84 11.45 -11.50
C ARG A 91 7.22 12.11 -11.49
N ALA A 92 7.28 13.44 -11.43
CA ALA A 92 8.54 14.16 -11.30
C ALA A 92 9.16 13.94 -9.91
N ALA A 93 8.35 14.03 -8.86
CA ALA A 93 8.72 13.74 -7.48
C ALA A 93 9.31 12.33 -7.32
N LEU A 94 8.64 11.32 -7.88
CA LEU A 94 9.13 9.94 -7.85
C LEU A 94 10.44 9.77 -8.62
N ARG A 95 10.60 10.42 -9.77
CA ARG A 95 11.87 10.37 -10.50
C ARG A 95 13.02 10.97 -9.70
N GLU A 96 12.80 12.17 -9.16
CA GLU A 96 13.79 12.87 -8.36
C GLU A 96 14.22 12.06 -7.14
N LEU A 97 13.24 11.56 -6.35
CA LEU A 97 13.55 10.72 -5.20
C LEU A 97 14.23 9.41 -5.62
N GLY A 98 13.79 8.78 -6.70
CA GLY A 98 14.37 7.54 -7.21
C GLY A 98 15.85 7.70 -7.58
N GLU A 99 16.21 8.80 -8.25
CA GLU A 99 17.59 9.14 -8.58
C GLU A 99 18.42 9.38 -7.30
N LEU A 100 17.86 10.11 -6.33
CA LEU A 100 18.52 10.42 -5.06
C LEU A 100 18.82 9.16 -4.23
N LEU A 101 17.85 8.25 -4.17
CA LEU A 101 17.91 6.98 -3.44
C LEU A 101 18.57 5.85 -4.25
N LYS A 102 19.02 6.13 -5.47
CA LYS A 102 19.64 5.15 -6.39
C LYS A 102 18.75 3.93 -6.66
N ILE A 103 17.44 4.15 -6.69
CA ILE A 103 16.48 3.12 -7.08
C ILE A 103 16.68 2.82 -8.56
N ASN A 104 16.73 1.52 -8.91
CA ASN A 104 16.84 1.13 -10.30
C ASN A 104 15.61 1.62 -11.10
N ASP A 105 15.82 2.30 -12.22
CA ASP A 105 14.75 2.86 -13.06
C ASP A 105 13.68 1.85 -13.50
N ARG A 106 14.07 0.59 -13.70
CA ARG A 106 13.13 -0.46 -14.07
C ARG A 106 12.31 -0.87 -12.85
N ASP A 107 12.99 -1.20 -11.75
CA ASP A 107 12.34 -1.69 -10.53
C ASP A 107 11.43 -0.61 -9.94
N GLY A 108 11.87 0.66 -9.94
CA GLY A 108 11.08 1.80 -9.50
C GLY A 108 9.81 1.99 -10.35
N ARG A 109 9.89 1.85 -11.68
CA ARG A 109 8.70 1.94 -12.55
C ARG A 109 7.73 0.78 -12.35
N ASP A 110 8.26 -0.43 -12.22
CA ASP A 110 7.44 -1.63 -11.99
C ASP A 110 6.74 -1.55 -10.63
N LEU A 111 7.42 -1.00 -9.61
CA LEU A 111 6.86 -0.71 -8.29
C LEU A 111 5.75 0.34 -8.36
N VAL A 112 6.01 1.49 -8.97
CA VAL A 112 5.02 2.58 -9.09
C VAL A 112 3.76 2.10 -9.80
N ARG A 113 3.90 1.40 -10.93
CA ARG A 113 2.77 0.85 -11.67
C ARG A 113 1.93 -0.12 -10.83
N SER A 114 2.59 -0.90 -9.98
CA SER A 114 1.91 -1.85 -9.08
C SER A 114 1.12 -1.12 -8.00
N LEU A 115 1.65 -0.02 -7.45
CA LEU A 115 0.95 0.78 -6.44
C LEU A 115 -0.15 1.67 -7.05
N GLU A 116 -0.02 2.12 -8.30
CA GLU A 116 -1.11 2.78 -9.03
C GLU A 116 -2.34 1.85 -9.14
N CYS A 117 -2.11 0.55 -9.36
CA CYS A 117 -3.17 -0.44 -9.39
C CYS A 117 -3.90 -0.57 -8.04
N LEU A 118 -3.21 -0.33 -6.90
CA LEU A 118 -3.84 -0.32 -5.57
C LEU A 118 -4.82 0.85 -5.42
N ALA A 119 -4.49 2.01 -5.99
CA ALA A 119 -5.24 3.26 -5.80
C ALA A 119 -6.31 3.54 -6.88
N SER A 120 -6.42 2.70 -7.91
CA SER A 120 -7.30 2.88 -9.08
C SER A 120 -8.79 2.61 -8.79
N ARG A 121 -9.37 3.34 -7.82
CA ARG A 121 -10.76 3.15 -7.37
C ARG A 121 -11.80 3.46 -8.45
N ASP A 122 -11.46 4.31 -9.43
CA ASP A 122 -12.31 4.68 -10.58
C ASP A 122 -12.59 3.50 -11.54
N LEU A 123 -11.89 2.37 -11.35
CA LEU A 123 -12.16 1.12 -12.06
C LEU A 123 -13.48 0.47 -11.63
N LEU A 124 -13.95 0.69 -10.41
CA LEU A 124 -15.25 0.20 -9.93
C LEU A 124 -16.24 1.36 -9.95
N ARG A 125 -17.26 1.26 -10.81
CA ARG A 125 -18.20 2.34 -11.09
C ARG A 125 -19.56 2.07 -10.51
N GLU A 126 -19.99 0.81 -10.55
CA GLU A 126 -21.31 0.41 -10.08
C GLU A 126 -21.22 -0.07 -8.63
N ARG A 127 -22.28 0.20 -7.85
CA ARG A 127 -22.36 -0.29 -6.46
C ARG A 127 -22.21 -1.80 -6.38
N GLU A 128 -22.76 -2.53 -7.35
CA GLU A 128 -22.67 -3.99 -7.42
C GLU A 128 -21.22 -4.49 -7.55
N GLU A 129 -20.37 -3.75 -8.29
CA GLU A 129 -18.94 -4.07 -8.42
C GLU A 129 -18.21 -3.87 -7.09
N TRP A 130 -18.50 -2.76 -6.41
CA TRP A 130 -17.98 -2.47 -5.06
C TRP A 130 -18.41 -3.53 -4.05
N VAL A 131 -19.69 -3.88 -4.02
CA VAL A 131 -20.24 -4.92 -3.12
C VAL A 131 -19.61 -6.28 -3.42
N GLY A 132 -19.50 -6.66 -4.70
CA GLY A 132 -18.88 -7.93 -5.10
C GLY A 132 -17.41 -8.02 -4.73
N CYS A 133 -16.61 -6.98 -5.03
CA CYS A 133 -15.19 -6.94 -4.67
C CYS A 133 -15.00 -6.95 -3.15
N THR A 134 -15.80 -6.18 -2.41
CA THR A 134 -15.73 -6.13 -0.95
C THR A 134 -16.11 -7.49 -0.34
N ALA A 135 -17.12 -8.18 -0.89
CA ALA A 135 -17.52 -9.50 -0.42
C ALA A 135 -16.42 -10.55 -0.62
N VAL A 136 -15.70 -10.48 -1.75
CA VAL A 136 -14.52 -11.31 -1.99
C VAL A 136 -13.42 -11.00 -0.97
N MET A 137 -13.14 -9.72 -0.68
CA MET A 137 -12.15 -9.36 0.34
C MET A 137 -12.50 -9.89 1.72
N ILE A 138 -13.76 -9.78 2.16
CA ILE A 138 -14.22 -10.32 3.44
C ILE A 138 -14.12 -11.84 3.48
N GLY A 139 -14.57 -12.52 2.42
CA GLY A 139 -14.55 -13.99 2.36
C GLY A 139 -13.13 -14.56 2.40
N LEU A 140 -12.14 -13.77 1.94
CA LEU A 140 -10.73 -14.14 1.96
C LEU A 140 -10.05 -13.75 3.28
N SER A 141 -10.35 -12.59 3.86
CA SER A 141 -9.83 -12.20 5.17
C SER A 141 -10.28 -13.14 6.28
N ALA A 142 -11.48 -13.72 6.19
CA ALA A 142 -12.00 -14.64 7.19
C ALA A 142 -11.48 -16.10 7.03
N ALA A 143 -10.57 -16.37 6.10
CA ALA A 143 -10.15 -17.73 5.77
C ALA A 143 -9.28 -18.38 6.86
N ASP A 144 -8.54 -17.59 7.64
CA ASP A 144 -7.73 -18.04 8.79
C ASP A 144 -8.53 -18.08 10.11
N GLY A 145 -9.75 -17.55 10.11
CA GLY A 145 -10.66 -17.51 11.26
C GLY A 145 -10.39 -16.39 12.27
N GLU A 146 -9.46 -15.46 12.00
CA GLU A 146 -9.13 -14.33 12.89
C GLU A 146 -9.22 -12.99 12.13
N GLU A 147 -10.39 -12.34 12.12
CA GLU A 147 -10.47 -10.95 11.62
C GLU A 147 -9.72 -10.04 12.62
N VAL A 148 -8.54 -9.56 12.23
CA VAL A 148 -7.72 -8.69 13.06
C VAL A 148 -8.20 -7.25 12.88
N GLY A 149 -8.24 -6.46 13.97
CA GLY A 149 -8.81 -5.10 13.93
C GLY A 149 -8.22 -4.13 12.89
N GLU A 150 -7.04 -4.39 12.33
CA GLU A 150 -6.47 -3.59 11.23
C GLU A 150 -7.01 -4.02 9.85
N GLU A 151 -7.31 -5.31 9.64
CA GLU A 151 -7.98 -5.78 8.42
C GLU A 151 -9.39 -5.22 8.32
N SER A 152 -10.13 -5.16 9.45
CA SER A 152 -11.44 -4.53 9.50
C SER A 152 -11.39 -3.06 9.07
N LYS A 153 -10.37 -2.30 9.55
CA LYS A 153 -10.18 -0.90 9.10
C LYS A 153 -9.87 -0.83 7.62
N TRP A 154 -9.05 -1.72 7.08
CA TRP A 154 -8.77 -1.76 5.66
C TRP A 154 -10.03 -2.07 4.83
N LEU A 155 -10.86 -3.01 5.27
CA LEU A 155 -12.13 -3.34 4.63
C LEU A 155 -13.10 -2.15 4.63
N GLU A 156 -13.15 -1.38 5.72
CA GLU A 156 -13.94 -0.15 5.81
C GLU A 156 -13.44 0.93 4.82
N GLU A 157 -12.12 1.14 4.75
CA GLU A 157 -11.50 2.07 3.81
C GLU A 157 -11.67 1.64 2.34
N PHE A 158 -11.53 0.34 2.09
CA PHE A 158 -11.74 -0.24 0.78
C PHE A 158 -13.19 -0.04 0.33
N ALA A 159 -14.17 -0.40 1.16
CA ALA A 159 -15.58 -0.23 0.85
C ALA A 159 -15.92 1.24 0.53
N GLY A 160 -15.33 2.19 1.28
CA GLY A 160 -15.34 3.63 1.01
C GLY A 160 -16.72 4.32 1.14
N GLU A 161 -17.81 3.60 1.01
CA GLU A 161 -19.19 4.09 1.12
C GLU A 161 -19.97 3.33 2.21
N ALA A 162 -20.80 4.07 2.94
CA ALA A 162 -21.72 3.50 3.91
C ALA A 162 -22.67 2.49 3.24
N GLY A 163 -22.80 1.31 3.85
CA GLY A 163 -23.70 0.25 3.40
C GLY A 163 -23.06 -0.78 2.46
N VAL A 164 -21.99 -0.45 1.73
CA VAL A 164 -21.28 -1.43 0.87
C VAL A 164 -20.77 -2.60 1.69
N LEU A 165 -20.15 -2.33 2.84
CA LEU A 165 -19.63 -3.38 3.74
C LEU A 165 -20.76 -4.29 4.27
N THR A 166 -21.90 -3.71 4.64
CA THR A 166 -23.07 -4.47 5.13
C THR A 166 -23.66 -5.35 4.03
N GLU A 167 -23.84 -4.79 2.83
CA GLU A 167 -24.34 -5.52 1.66
C GLU A 167 -23.38 -6.64 1.25
N ALA A 168 -22.07 -6.40 1.32
CA ALA A 168 -21.05 -7.38 1.02
C ALA A 168 -21.07 -8.56 2.01
N ARG A 169 -21.21 -8.30 3.31
CA ARG A 169 -21.39 -9.36 4.33
C ARG A 169 -22.66 -10.18 4.07
N ALA A 170 -23.78 -9.51 3.79
CA ALA A 170 -25.03 -10.22 3.46
C ALA A 170 -24.91 -11.07 2.19
N LEU A 171 -24.21 -10.58 1.17
CA LEU A 171 -23.98 -11.33 -0.06
C LEU A 171 -23.07 -12.55 0.17
N LEU A 172 -22.05 -12.43 1.02
CA LEU A 172 -21.19 -13.54 1.42
C LEU A 172 -21.97 -14.60 2.20
N ASP A 173 -22.84 -14.20 3.13
CA ASP A 173 -23.69 -15.12 3.88
C ASP A 173 -24.68 -15.88 2.99
N GLU A 174 -25.21 -15.23 1.95
CA GLU A 174 -26.16 -15.82 1.00
C GLU A 174 -25.49 -16.84 0.06
N ARG A 175 -24.31 -16.51 -0.46
CA ARG A 175 -23.69 -17.23 -1.58
C ARG A 175 -22.48 -18.08 -1.22
N GLY A 176 -21.80 -17.75 -0.12
CA GLY A 176 -20.53 -18.35 0.26
C GLY A 176 -19.34 -17.87 -0.57
N LYS A 177 -18.14 -18.16 -0.07
CA LYS A 177 -16.85 -17.71 -0.65
C LYS A 177 -16.65 -18.16 -2.11
N ASP A 178 -16.93 -19.42 -2.42
CA ASP A 178 -16.63 -19.98 -3.74
C ASP A 178 -17.48 -19.36 -4.85
N ASP A 179 -18.76 -19.11 -4.57
CA ASP A 179 -19.73 -18.54 -5.53
C ASP A 179 -19.48 -17.03 -5.76
N LEU A 180 -18.93 -16.33 -4.77
CA LEU A 180 -18.53 -14.93 -4.91
C LEU A 180 -17.37 -14.74 -5.88
N ILE A 181 -16.46 -15.71 -5.96
CA ILE A 181 -15.31 -15.61 -6.84
C ILE A 181 -15.73 -15.78 -8.31
N GLU A 182 -16.77 -16.58 -8.58
CA GLU A 182 -17.39 -16.64 -9.92
C GLU A 182 -18.03 -15.30 -10.30
N LYS A 183 -18.59 -14.57 -9.33
CA LYS A 183 -19.23 -13.26 -9.57
C LYS A 183 -18.23 -12.19 -10.02
N VAL A 184 -16.98 -12.27 -9.58
CA VAL A 184 -15.89 -11.38 -9.99
C VAL A 184 -15.18 -11.82 -11.28
N GLU A 185 -15.55 -12.97 -11.88
CA GLU A 185 -15.08 -13.33 -13.24
C GLU A 185 -15.56 -12.33 -14.30
N GLY A 186 -16.68 -11.65 -14.06
CA GLY A 186 -17.19 -10.59 -14.92
C GLY A 186 -16.32 -9.32 -14.94
N LEU A 187 -15.39 -9.17 -14.00
CA LEU A 187 -14.50 -8.02 -13.91
C LEU A 187 -13.49 -8.01 -15.05
N GLY A 188 -13.23 -6.82 -15.59
CA GLY A 188 -12.14 -6.60 -16.53
C GLY A 188 -10.77 -6.87 -15.90
N SER A 189 -9.75 -7.14 -16.72
CA SER A 189 -8.37 -7.40 -16.24
C SER A 189 -7.85 -6.32 -15.27
N ARG A 190 -8.14 -5.04 -15.51
CA ARG A 190 -7.72 -3.95 -14.61
C ARG A 190 -8.41 -4.01 -13.25
N GLN A 191 -9.72 -4.27 -13.23
CA GLN A 191 -10.51 -4.39 -11.99
C GLN A 191 -10.03 -5.59 -11.16
N ARG A 192 -9.67 -6.69 -11.81
CA ARG A 192 -9.11 -7.88 -11.14
C ARG A 192 -7.73 -7.61 -10.56
N ASN A 193 -6.87 -6.89 -11.27
CA ASN A 193 -5.57 -6.45 -10.76
C ASN A 193 -5.70 -5.44 -9.61
N PHE A 194 -6.71 -4.57 -9.64
CA PHE A 194 -7.05 -3.69 -8.52
C PHE A 194 -7.50 -4.49 -7.29
N LEU A 195 -8.43 -5.44 -7.46
CA LEU A 195 -8.87 -6.32 -6.38
C LEU A 195 -7.69 -7.12 -5.79
N MET A 196 -6.84 -7.68 -6.65
CA MET A 196 -5.65 -8.43 -6.24
C MET A 196 -4.70 -7.59 -5.39
N ALA A 197 -4.39 -6.36 -5.82
CA ALA A 197 -3.53 -5.46 -5.04
C ALA A 197 -4.13 -5.14 -3.66
N ASN A 198 -5.46 -4.94 -3.58
CA ASN A 198 -6.13 -4.64 -2.32
C ASN A 198 -6.23 -5.87 -1.39
N LEU A 199 -6.32 -7.10 -1.96
CA LEU A 199 -6.20 -8.34 -1.21
C LEU A 199 -4.82 -8.52 -0.60
N MET A 200 -3.76 -8.25 -1.36
CA MET A 200 -2.39 -8.30 -0.85
C MET A 200 -2.19 -7.31 0.30
N VAL A 201 -2.75 -6.10 0.24
CA VAL A 201 -2.69 -5.18 1.38
C VAL A 201 -3.33 -5.78 2.62
N LEU A 202 -4.50 -6.42 2.49
CA LEU A 202 -5.16 -7.07 3.61
C LEU A 202 -4.24 -8.10 4.28
N MET A 203 -3.54 -8.92 3.50
CA MET A 203 -2.55 -9.92 3.95
C MET A 203 -1.26 -9.32 4.56
N PHE A 204 -1.00 -8.01 4.48
CA PHE A 204 0.19 -7.39 5.08
C PHE A 204 -0.14 -6.50 6.28
N VAL A 205 -1.40 -6.13 6.46
CA VAL A 205 -1.82 -5.12 7.44
C VAL A 205 -1.68 -5.62 8.88
N ASP A 206 -1.82 -6.92 9.11
CA ASP A 206 -1.60 -7.53 10.43
C ASP A 206 -0.10 -7.73 10.78
N GLY A 207 0.79 -7.52 9.80
CA GLY A 207 2.25 -7.60 9.92
C GLY A 207 2.83 -9.01 9.80
N LYS A 208 2.05 -10.01 9.39
CA LYS A 208 2.53 -11.39 9.19
C LYS A 208 2.28 -11.84 7.77
N TRP A 209 3.17 -12.69 7.25
CA TRP A 209 2.96 -13.40 6.00
C TRP A 209 3.27 -14.88 6.26
N SER A 210 2.24 -15.69 6.21
CA SER A 210 2.24 -17.12 6.50
C SER A 210 2.18 -17.93 5.21
N GLY A 211 2.47 -19.23 5.31
CA GLY A 211 2.27 -20.15 4.19
C GLY A 211 0.80 -20.29 3.77
N GLU A 212 -0.13 -20.01 4.70
CA GLU A 212 -1.57 -20.06 4.44
C GLU A 212 -2.03 -18.84 3.63
N GLU A 213 -1.52 -17.64 3.92
CA GLU A 213 -1.76 -16.43 3.11
C GLU A 213 -1.18 -16.55 1.71
N GLN A 214 -0.01 -17.20 1.56
CA GLN A 214 0.54 -17.50 0.23
C GLN A 214 -0.36 -18.47 -0.55
N ALA A 215 -0.86 -19.54 0.09
CA ALA A 215 -1.76 -20.48 -0.57
C ALA A 215 -3.09 -19.80 -0.97
N LEU A 216 -3.58 -18.89 -0.13
CA LEU A 216 -4.76 -18.08 -0.41
C LEU A 216 -4.52 -17.12 -1.58
N LEU A 217 -3.35 -16.50 -1.65
CA LEU A 217 -2.96 -15.64 -2.77
C LEU A 217 -2.91 -16.44 -4.08
N ASP A 218 -2.31 -17.63 -4.06
CA ASP A 218 -2.21 -18.50 -5.23
C ASP A 218 -3.62 -18.93 -5.72
N GLU A 219 -4.51 -19.29 -4.80
CA GLU A 219 -5.92 -19.58 -5.07
C GLU A 219 -6.62 -18.36 -5.70
N CYS A 220 -6.39 -17.15 -5.17
CA CYS A 220 -6.93 -15.92 -5.72
C CYS A 220 -6.41 -15.63 -7.13
N CYS A 221 -5.12 -15.87 -7.38
CA CYS A 221 -4.52 -15.66 -8.69
C CYS A 221 -5.17 -16.56 -9.74
N GLU A 222 -5.36 -17.84 -9.40
CA GLU A 222 -6.02 -18.81 -10.27
C GLU A 222 -7.47 -18.39 -10.55
N LYS A 223 -8.25 -18.14 -9.49
CA LYS A 223 -9.68 -17.88 -9.65
C LYS A 223 -9.98 -16.50 -10.26
N LEU A 224 -9.20 -15.46 -9.95
CA LEU A 224 -9.30 -14.15 -10.61
C LEU A 224 -8.65 -14.14 -12.00
N ARG A 225 -7.94 -15.21 -12.39
CA ARG A 225 -7.17 -15.32 -13.64
C ARG A 225 -6.24 -14.12 -13.84
N VAL A 226 -5.59 -13.70 -12.76
CA VAL A 226 -4.53 -12.69 -12.78
C VAL A 226 -3.25 -13.37 -13.23
N MET A 227 -2.48 -12.71 -14.10
CA MET A 227 -1.24 -13.28 -14.58
C MET A 227 -0.22 -13.35 -13.44
N SER A 228 0.48 -14.48 -13.30
CA SER A 228 1.43 -14.69 -12.20
C SER A 228 2.48 -13.59 -12.09
N TRP A 229 3.03 -13.13 -13.22
CA TRP A 229 4.01 -12.05 -13.23
C TRP A 229 3.44 -10.68 -12.82
N GLU A 230 2.14 -10.43 -13.02
CA GLU A 230 1.47 -9.22 -12.52
C GLU A 230 1.31 -9.32 -11.00
N ALA A 231 0.82 -10.47 -10.51
CA ALA A 231 0.67 -10.72 -9.08
C ALA A 231 2.02 -10.67 -8.34
N GLU A 232 3.09 -11.26 -8.89
CA GLU A 232 4.43 -11.20 -8.30
C GLU A 232 4.98 -9.78 -8.23
N GLY A 233 4.72 -8.95 -9.26
CA GLY A 233 5.11 -7.54 -9.26
C GLY A 233 4.38 -6.75 -8.18
N GLN A 234 3.06 -6.96 -8.08
CA GLN A 234 2.23 -6.34 -7.04
C GLN A 234 2.67 -6.76 -5.63
N LEU A 235 2.92 -8.06 -5.43
CA LEU A 235 3.36 -8.60 -4.15
C LEU A 235 4.68 -7.97 -3.71
N LYS A 236 5.66 -7.87 -4.61
CA LYS A 236 6.95 -7.22 -4.33
C LYS A 236 6.77 -5.75 -3.96
N ALA A 237 5.96 -5.01 -4.70
CA ALA A 237 5.72 -3.59 -4.46
C ALA A 237 5.06 -3.34 -3.10
N ILE A 238 3.99 -4.10 -2.80
CA ILE A 238 3.24 -3.97 -1.56
C ILE A 238 4.09 -4.44 -0.37
N HIS A 239 4.79 -5.57 -0.49
CA HIS A 239 5.74 -6.01 0.53
C HIS A 239 6.80 -4.94 0.81
N THR A 240 7.40 -4.34 -0.23
CA THR A 240 8.40 -3.28 -0.06
C THR A 240 7.84 -2.07 0.70
N MET A 241 6.59 -1.70 0.42
CA MET A 241 5.88 -0.61 1.11
C MET A 241 5.61 -0.95 2.59
N PHE A 242 5.28 -2.21 2.90
CA PHE A 242 4.98 -2.68 4.26
C PHE A 242 6.22 -3.13 5.07
N ASN A 243 7.39 -3.26 4.44
CA ASN A 243 8.59 -3.77 5.08
C ASN A 243 9.28 -2.73 6.00
N LEU A 244 8.55 -2.20 6.99
CA LEU A 244 9.07 -1.26 7.98
C LEU A 244 10.11 -1.90 8.92
N SER A 245 10.28 -3.23 8.88
CA SER A 245 11.29 -3.94 9.67
C SER A 245 12.73 -3.59 9.28
N VAL A 246 12.96 -3.05 8.08
CA VAL A 246 14.29 -2.61 7.62
C VAL A 246 14.85 -1.41 8.40
N PHE A 247 14.04 -0.76 9.23
CA PHE A 247 14.44 0.34 10.09
C PHE A 247 14.75 -0.09 11.54
N GLY A 248 14.56 -1.37 11.88
CA GLY A 248 14.70 -1.94 13.23
C GLY A 248 16.06 -2.57 13.52
#